data_AF-A0A131YRK2-F1
#
_entry.id   AF-A0A131YRK2-F1
#
_cell.length_a   1.000
_cell.length_b   1.000
_cell.length_c   1.000
_cell.angle_alpha   90.00
_cell.angle_beta   90.00
_cell.angle_gamma   90.00
#
_symmetry.space_group_name_H-M   'P 1'
#
loop_
_entity.id
_entity.type
_entity.pdbx_description
1 polymer ?
#
loop_
_entity_poly.entity_id
_entity_poly.type
_entity_poly.pdbx_seq_one_letter_code
_entity_poly.pdbx_strand_id
1 'polypeptide(L)'
;MNQKRLMRARKRLCCPAEPYSSTTISNCQDAALLLRLHLDLRSQRVAGETKSALQMLRSIFPSDKFLAGFPAVAMRHQLYAMVQNRVDVDKALTEMMDRREVRVFQLGPNETDAAVLFTEDYFIYVRQRSGHNPAVEKFLEKVVMQSQNVSYSHTCLATEYSLCDSEISELEHLGLLVPRGIGSDGYHWWLGVPGTACFLWTLVRGRAALLQTLRRSKHQELSRAELESRRLPRGTKLGIGYFVYDAIGANLVTCVKTTSGDVLRLRE
;
A
#
# COMPACT_ATOMS: atom_id res chain seq x y z
N MET A 1 61.89 13.98 -66.46
CA MET A 1 63.10 14.81 -66.26
C MET A 1 62.71 16.28 -66.44
N ASN A 2 63.13 17.14 -65.50
CA ASN A 2 63.16 18.62 -65.52
C ASN A 2 61.90 19.48 -65.21
N GLN A 3 61.87 19.88 -63.93
CA GLN A 3 61.60 21.20 -63.33
C GLN A 3 61.39 22.44 -64.23
N LYS A 4 60.44 23.32 -63.81
CA LYS A 4 60.62 24.73 -63.37
C LYS A 4 59.25 25.36 -63.04
N ARG A 5 58.95 25.75 -61.79
CA ARG A 5 59.17 27.08 -61.14
C ARG A 5 58.39 28.25 -61.78
N LEU A 6 57.46 28.84 -61.01
CA LEU A 6 57.48 30.23 -60.48
C LEU A 6 56.19 31.08 -60.69
N MET A 7 55.55 31.43 -59.56
CA MET A 7 54.86 32.69 -59.18
C MET A 7 53.91 33.43 -60.15
N ARG A 8 52.69 33.77 -59.70
CA ARG A 8 52.36 35.09 -59.11
C ARG A 8 50.88 35.25 -58.74
N ALA A 9 50.69 36.06 -57.71
CA ALA A 9 49.46 36.45 -57.03
C ALA A 9 48.39 37.11 -57.93
N ARG A 10 47.12 36.96 -57.52
CA ARG A 10 46.13 38.04 -57.61
C ARG A 10 45.00 37.88 -56.58
N LYS A 11 45.02 38.78 -55.59
CA LYS A 11 43.93 39.14 -54.68
C LYS A 11 42.63 39.39 -55.46
N ARG A 12 41.51 38.83 -55.00
CA ARG A 12 40.19 39.49 -55.04
C ARG A 12 39.47 39.23 -53.72
N LEU A 13 39.03 40.34 -53.12
CA LEU A 13 38.22 40.45 -51.91
C LEU A 13 36.72 40.27 -52.24
N CYS A 14 35.95 40.07 -51.15
CA CYS A 14 34.48 40.04 -50.98
C CYS A 14 33.89 38.62 -51.11
N CYS A 15 33.16 38.07 -50.13
CA CYS A 15 32.18 38.66 -49.20
C CYS A 15 32.29 38.08 -47.76
N PRO A 16 31.77 38.76 -46.73
CA PRO A 16 31.72 38.22 -45.37
C PRO A 16 30.63 37.14 -45.27
N ALA A 17 31.00 35.95 -44.78
CA ALA A 17 30.06 34.93 -44.36
C ALA A 17 29.48 35.33 -43.00
N GLU A 18 28.15 35.37 -42.90
CA GLU A 18 27.43 35.64 -41.67
C GLU A 18 27.79 34.62 -40.57
N PRO A 19 27.87 35.05 -39.29
CA PRO A 19 28.10 34.12 -38.21
C PRO A 19 26.88 33.24 -38.01
N TYR A 20 27.07 31.92 -38.15
CA TYR A 20 26.20 30.91 -37.58
C TYR A 20 25.96 31.24 -36.11
N SER A 21 24.75 31.68 -35.79
CA SER A 21 24.28 31.82 -34.42
C SER A 21 24.12 30.42 -33.84
N SER A 22 25.09 29.99 -33.04
CA SER A 22 24.91 28.88 -32.12
C SER A 22 23.89 29.31 -31.06
N THR A 23 22.61 29.08 -31.36
CA THR A 23 21.56 29.10 -30.35
C THR A 23 21.81 27.91 -29.42
N THR A 24 22.59 28.14 -28.36
CA THR A 24 22.64 27.23 -27.21
C THR A 24 21.27 27.29 -26.55
N ILE A 25 20.35 26.43 -27.00
CA ILE A 25 19.05 26.23 -26.38
C ILE A 25 19.28 25.70 -24.96
N SER A 26 18.43 26.17 -24.05
CA SER A 26 18.35 25.91 -22.61
C SER A 26 18.17 24.40 -22.27
N ASN A 27 19.15 23.56 -22.60
CA ASN A 27 19.10 22.11 -22.44
C ASN A 27 18.85 21.65 -20.98
N CYS A 28 19.17 22.47 -19.99
CA CYS A 28 18.98 22.11 -18.58
C CYS A 28 17.51 22.20 -18.12
N GLN A 29 16.72 23.13 -18.66
CA GLN A 29 15.31 23.30 -18.27
C GLN A 29 14.42 22.25 -18.92
N ASP A 30 14.70 21.89 -20.18
CA ASP A 30 13.97 20.86 -20.91
C ASP A 30 14.26 19.45 -20.36
N ALA A 31 15.51 19.15 -19.98
CA ALA A 31 15.85 17.90 -19.32
C ALA A 31 15.17 17.76 -17.95
N ALA A 32 15.07 18.84 -17.17
CA ALA A 32 14.38 18.85 -15.89
C ALA A 32 12.87 18.63 -16.05
N LEU A 33 12.24 19.23 -17.07
CA LEU A 33 10.82 18.99 -17.40
C LEU A 33 10.56 17.56 -17.84
N LEU A 34 11.40 16.99 -18.70
CA LEU A 34 11.27 15.60 -19.14
C LEU A 34 11.45 14.61 -17.98
N LEU A 35 12.40 14.87 -17.07
CA LEU A 35 12.58 14.08 -15.86
C LEU A 35 11.35 14.16 -14.95
N ARG A 36 10.76 15.36 -14.78
CA ARG A 36 9.52 15.54 -14.01
C ARG A 36 8.35 14.77 -14.63
N LEU A 37 8.12 14.91 -15.93
CA LEU A 37 7.08 14.17 -16.64
C LEU A 37 7.26 12.66 -16.52
N HIS A 38 8.50 12.16 -16.61
CA HIS A 38 8.79 10.74 -16.44
C HIS A 38 8.52 10.26 -15.01
N LEU A 39 8.89 11.05 -14.00
CA LEU A 39 8.60 10.76 -12.58
C LEU A 39 7.09 10.80 -12.29
N ASP A 40 6.35 11.71 -12.92
CA ASP A 40 4.90 11.83 -12.78
C ASP A 40 4.19 10.63 -13.42
N LEU A 41 4.55 10.27 -14.66
CA LEU A 41 4.04 9.08 -15.34
C LEU A 41 4.35 7.80 -14.56
N ARG A 42 5.56 7.70 -13.99
CA ARG A 42 5.93 6.59 -13.13
C ARG A 42 5.09 6.55 -11.85
N SER A 43 4.87 7.69 -11.21
CA SER A 43 4.03 7.79 -9.99
C SER A 43 2.59 7.38 -10.28
N GLN A 44 2.01 7.86 -11.39
CA GLN A 44 0.66 7.48 -11.83
C GLN A 44 0.55 5.97 -12.11
N ARG A 45 1.56 5.39 -12.77
CA ARG A 45 1.60 3.96 -13.04
C ARG A 45 1.62 3.14 -11.74
N VAL A 46 2.47 3.50 -10.77
CA VAL A 46 2.55 2.75 -9.51
C VAL A 46 1.27 2.91 -8.67
N ALA A 47 0.63 4.09 -8.69
CA ALA A 47 -0.68 4.26 -8.08
C ALA A 47 -1.73 3.32 -8.71
N GLY A 48 -1.71 3.18 -10.04
CA GLY A 48 -2.55 2.22 -10.77
C GLY A 48 -2.25 0.76 -10.41
N GLU A 49 -0.98 0.38 -10.32
CA GLU A 49 -0.54 -0.97 -9.93
C GLU A 49 -0.95 -1.30 -8.49
N THR A 50 -0.78 -0.36 -7.56
CA THR A 50 -1.16 -0.51 -6.15
C THR A 50 -2.67 -0.65 -5.99
N LYS A 51 -3.46 0.17 -6.71
CA LYS A 51 -4.92 0.08 -6.72
C LYS A 51 -5.40 -1.25 -7.31
N SER A 52 -4.77 -1.72 -8.40
CA SER A 52 -5.07 -3.01 -9.01
C SER A 52 -4.75 -4.17 -8.06
N ALA A 53 -3.64 -4.09 -7.33
CA ALA A 53 -3.28 -5.06 -6.29
C ALA A 53 -4.31 -5.09 -5.15
N LEU A 54 -4.76 -3.92 -4.68
CA LEU A 54 -5.84 -3.82 -3.68
C LEU A 54 -7.16 -4.42 -4.19
N GLN A 55 -7.54 -4.16 -5.44
CA GLN A 55 -8.75 -4.74 -6.05
C GLN A 55 -8.64 -6.27 -6.17
N MET A 56 -7.47 -6.78 -6.54
CA MET A 56 -7.22 -8.22 -6.57
C MET A 56 -7.33 -8.84 -5.17
N LEU A 57 -6.69 -8.24 -4.16
CA LEU A 57 -6.77 -8.69 -2.77
C LEU A 57 -8.21 -8.65 -2.25
N ARG A 58 -8.98 -7.62 -2.60
CA ARG A 58 -10.42 -7.51 -2.32
C ARG A 58 -11.20 -8.67 -2.94
N SER A 59 -10.92 -9.03 -4.20
CA SER A 59 -11.63 -10.10 -4.91
C SER A 59 -11.40 -11.51 -4.34
N ILE A 60 -10.23 -11.74 -3.74
CA ILE A 60 -9.89 -13.05 -3.15
C ILE A 60 -10.23 -13.13 -1.65
N PHE A 61 -10.68 -12.03 -1.05
CA PHE A 61 -11.01 -12.00 0.37
C PHE A 61 -12.37 -12.66 0.64
N PRO A 62 -12.44 -13.71 1.47
CA PRO A 62 -13.67 -14.45 1.70
C PRO A 62 -14.49 -13.82 2.85
N SER A 63 -15.09 -12.65 2.60
CA SER A 63 -15.89 -11.91 3.60
C SER A 63 -17.02 -12.75 4.21
N ASP A 64 -17.63 -13.62 3.41
CA ASP A 64 -18.70 -14.56 3.77
C ASP A 64 -18.30 -15.55 4.86
N LYS A 65 -17.01 -15.88 4.98
CA LYS A 65 -16.51 -16.81 6.00
C LYS A 65 -16.32 -16.16 7.37
N PHE A 66 -16.35 -14.83 7.44
CA PHE A 66 -16.24 -14.10 8.70
C PHE A 66 -17.62 -13.81 9.30
N LEU A 67 -17.71 -13.82 10.63
CA LEU A 67 -18.96 -13.60 11.34
C LEU A 67 -19.44 -12.15 11.10
N ALA A 68 -20.68 -12.02 10.63
CA ALA A 68 -21.29 -10.76 10.20
C ALA A 68 -20.57 -10.05 9.03
N GLY A 69 -19.87 -10.80 8.16
CA GLY A 69 -19.34 -10.28 6.90
C GLY A 69 -18.20 -9.27 7.07
N PHE A 70 -17.08 -9.69 7.67
CA PHE A 70 -15.92 -8.81 7.86
C PHE A 70 -15.45 -8.24 6.49
N PRO A 71 -15.13 -6.94 6.43
CA PRO A 71 -14.86 -6.28 5.16
C PRO A 71 -13.57 -6.82 4.56
N ALA A 72 -13.49 -6.78 3.23
CA ALA A 72 -12.29 -7.16 2.53
C ALA A 72 -11.13 -6.26 2.95
N VAL A 73 -10.15 -6.86 3.59
CA VAL A 73 -8.96 -6.17 4.09
C VAL A 73 -7.73 -6.70 3.38
N ALA A 74 -6.84 -5.78 3.00
CA ALA A 74 -5.51 -6.09 2.51
C ALA A 74 -4.51 -5.64 3.56
N MET A 75 -3.57 -6.51 3.93
CA MET A 75 -2.46 -6.10 4.77
C MET A 75 -1.43 -5.35 3.91
N ARG A 76 -0.82 -4.28 4.43
CA ARG A 76 0.11 -3.41 3.68
C ARG A 76 1.27 -4.17 3.05
N HIS A 77 1.85 -5.10 3.79
CA HIS A 77 2.88 -5.99 3.27
C HIS A 77 2.45 -6.86 2.09
N GLN A 78 1.18 -7.25 1.94
CA GLN A 78 0.71 -7.96 0.74
C GLN A 78 0.91 -7.11 -0.51
N LEU A 79 0.74 -5.78 -0.41
CA LEU A 79 1.01 -4.86 -1.50
C LEU A 79 2.51 -4.81 -1.83
N TYR A 80 3.39 -4.88 -0.83
CA TYR A 80 4.84 -5.00 -1.04
C TYR A 80 5.26 -6.30 -1.73
N ALA A 81 4.43 -7.35 -1.68
CA ALA A 81 4.67 -8.59 -2.42
C ALA A 81 4.25 -8.50 -3.90
N MET A 82 3.36 -7.57 -4.22
CA MET A 82 2.73 -7.44 -5.55
C MET A 82 3.32 -6.30 -6.37
N VAL A 83 3.83 -5.25 -5.71
CA VAL A 83 4.42 -4.06 -6.33
C VAL A 83 5.89 -3.97 -5.93
N GLN A 84 6.76 -3.70 -6.90
CA GLN A 84 8.22 -3.89 -6.76
C GLN A 84 8.87 -2.99 -5.69
N ASN A 85 8.40 -1.75 -5.54
CA ASN A 85 9.02 -0.76 -4.66
C ASN A 85 8.10 -0.39 -3.50
N ARG A 86 8.54 -0.68 -2.27
CA ARG A 86 7.80 -0.39 -1.03
C ARG A 86 7.56 1.10 -0.82
N VAL A 87 8.55 1.93 -1.15
CA VAL A 87 8.44 3.39 -1.02
C VAL A 87 7.38 3.92 -1.97
N ASP A 88 7.33 3.40 -3.20
CA ASP A 88 6.33 3.82 -4.18
C ASP A 88 4.92 3.34 -3.77
N VAL A 89 4.80 2.17 -3.13
CA VAL A 89 3.54 1.70 -2.53
C VAL A 89 3.08 2.62 -1.39
N ASP A 90 3.98 2.99 -0.47
CA ASP A 90 3.62 3.88 0.64
C ASP A 90 3.19 5.26 0.13
N LYS A 91 3.89 5.80 -0.88
CA LYS A 91 3.49 7.05 -1.55
C LYS A 91 2.11 6.90 -2.20
N ALA A 92 1.87 5.82 -2.94
CA ALA A 92 0.58 5.57 -3.58
C ALA A 92 -0.56 5.44 -2.57
N LEU A 93 -0.33 4.79 -1.43
CA LEU A 93 -1.32 4.69 -0.35
C LEU A 93 -1.63 6.07 0.25
N THR A 94 -0.63 6.91 0.49
CA THR A 94 -0.83 8.30 0.94
C THR A 94 -1.68 9.09 -0.05
N GLU A 95 -1.34 9.04 -1.34
CA GLU A 95 -2.14 9.71 -2.39
C GLU A 95 -3.57 9.18 -2.47
N MET A 96 -3.78 7.87 -2.24
CA MET A 96 -5.13 7.29 -2.20
C MET A 96 -5.90 7.70 -0.94
N MET A 97 -5.23 7.90 0.20
CA MET A 97 -5.85 8.48 1.41
C MET A 97 -6.21 9.96 1.20
N ASP A 98 -5.36 10.73 0.51
CA ASP A 98 -5.64 12.11 0.11
C ASP A 98 -6.90 12.21 -0.77
N ARG A 99 -7.07 11.25 -1.68
CA ARG A 99 -8.27 11.12 -2.51
C ARG A 99 -9.45 10.46 -1.78
N ARG A 100 -9.30 10.11 -0.50
CA ARG A 100 -10.32 9.44 0.35
C ARG A 100 -10.77 8.09 -0.18
N GLU A 101 -9.97 7.43 -1.02
CA GLU A 101 -10.31 6.14 -1.62
C GLU A 101 -10.11 4.96 -0.66
N VAL A 102 -9.12 5.08 0.23
CA VAL A 102 -8.75 4.02 1.18
C VAL A 102 -8.53 4.56 2.58
N ARG A 103 -8.62 3.67 3.56
CA ARG A 103 -8.23 3.89 4.96
C ARG A 103 -7.18 2.88 5.38
N VAL A 104 -6.21 3.37 6.15
CA VAL A 104 -5.19 2.55 6.81
C VAL A 104 -5.54 2.40 8.29
N PHE A 105 -5.35 1.20 8.82
CA PHE A 105 -5.61 0.84 10.22
C PHE A 105 -4.40 0.12 10.79
N GLN A 106 -4.09 0.36 12.06
CA GLN A 106 -3.06 -0.40 12.78
C GLN A 106 -3.71 -1.64 13.41
N LEU A 107 -3.40 -2.82 12.88
CA LEU A 107 -3.96 -4.09 13.35
C LEU A 107 -2.89 -4.92 14.07
N GLY A 108 -2.59 -4.57 15.31
CA GLY A 108 -1.69 -5.36 16.15
C GLY A 108 -0.90 -4.50 17.13
N PRO A 109 -0.13 -5.14 18.03
CA PRO A 109 0.78 -4.42 18.93
C PRO A 109 1.99 -3.85 18.20
N ASN A 110 2.30 -4.36 16.99
CA ASN A 110 3.42 -3.89 16.18
C ASN A 110 2.92 -2.87 15.14
N GLU A 111 3.59 -1.73 15.05
CA GLU A 111 3.28 -0.65 14.09
C GLU A 111 3.48 -1.05 12.61
N THR A 112 4.03 -2.23 12.36
CA THR A 112 4.24 -2.79 11.03
C THR A 112 3.02 -3.52 10.48
N ASP A 113 2.12 -3.98 11.35
CA ASP A 113 0.90 -4.71 10.96
C ASP A 113 -0.22 -3.73 10.58
N ALA A 114 0.02 -2.96 9.53
CA ALA A 114 -0.95 -2.03 8.98
C ALA A 114 -1.84 -2.73 7.95
N ALA A 115 -3.14 -2.41 7.99
CA ALA A 115 -4.15 -2.92 7.08
C ALA A 115 -4.79 -1.79 6.29
N VAL A 116 -5.22 -2.09 5.07
CA VAL A 116 -5.78 -1.17 4.09
C VAL A 116 -7.15 -1.68 3.66
N LEU A 117 -8.15 -0.80 3.72
CA LEU A 117 -9.51 -1.05 3.22
C LEU A 117 -9.89 0.07 2.26
N PHE A 118 -10.79 -0.22 1.31
CA PHE A 118 -11.49 0.87 0.62
C PHE A 118 -12.39 1.61 1.62
N THR A 119 -12.39 2.94 1.53
CA THR A 119 -13.20 3.78 2.42
C THR A 119 -14.67 3.42 2.30
N GLU A 120 -15.17 3.19 1.08
CA GLU A 120 -16.55 2.75 0.83
C GLU A 120 -16.89 1.44 1.55
N ASP A 121 -16.04 0.42 1.44
CA ASP A 121 -16.24 -0.87 2.10
C ASP A 121 -16.27 -0.73 3.62
N TYR A 122 -15.40 0.13 4.18
CA TYR A 122 -15.39 0.43 5.61
C TYR A 122 -16.72 1.07 6.05
N PHE A 123 -17.22 2.07 5.33
CA PHE A 123 -18.47 2.75 5.67
C PHE A 123 -19.67 1.80 5.60
N ILE A 124 -19.76 1.02 4.52
CA ILE A 124 -20.83 0.02 4.36
C ILE A 124 -20.79 -0.98 5.53
N TYR A 125 -19.62 -1.52 5.83
CA TYR A 125 -19.46 -2.51 6.91
C TYR A 125 -19.83 -1.94 8.28
N VAL A 126 -19.32 -0.75 8.61
CA VAL A 126 -19.56 -0.12 9.92
C VAL A 126 -21.05 0.19 10.10
N ARG A 127 -21.72 0.73 9.07
CA ARG A 127 -23.16 1.00 9.11
C ARG A 127 -23.99 -0.27 9.25
N GLN A 128 -23.67 -1.31 8.48
CA GLN A 128 -24.37 -2.58 8.58
C GLN A 128 -24.25 -3.20 9.97
N ARG A 129 -23.09 -3.05 10.63
CA ARG A 129 -22.83 -3.65 11.93
C ARG A 129 -23.37 -2.85 13.11
N SER A 130 -23.39 -1.52 13.01
CA SER A 130 -23.85 -0.63 14.08
C SER A 130 -25.33 -0.25 13.97
N GLY A 131 -25.97 -0.51 12.83
CA GLY A 131 -27.33 -0.06 12.56
C GLY A 131 -27.42 1.46 12.50
N HIS A 132 -28.58 2.01 12.87
CA HIS A 132 -28.75 3.46 12.98
C HIS A 132 -28.21 3.97 14.31
N ASN A 133 -26.90 4.19 14.38
CA ASN A 133 -26.23 4.75 15.54
C ASN A 133 -25.76 6.20 15.24
N PRO A 134 -26.32 7.23 15.90
CA PRO A 134 -25.97 8.63 15.65
C PRO A 134 -24.49 8.96 15.94
N ALA A 135 -23.90 8.35 16.97
CA ALA A 135 -22.49 8.54 17.31
C ALA A 135 -21.59 8.00 16.19
N VAL A 136 -21.97 6.85 15.62
CA VAL A 136 -21.25 6.23 14.50
C VAL A 136 -21.37 7.07 13.23
N GLU A 137 -22.56 7.55 12.87
CA GLU A 137 -22.71 8.41 11.67
C GLU A 137 -21.92 9.71 11.82
N LYS A 138 -22.02 10.36 12.98
CA LYS A 138 -21.22 11.56 13.30
C LYS A 138 -19.71 11.28 13.21
N PHE A 139 -19.26 10.13 13.74
CA PHE A 139 -17.86 9.72 13.64
C PHE A 139 -17.42 9.50 12.20
N LEU A 140 -18.21 8.79 11.39
CA LEU A 140 -17.91 8.54 9.99
C LEU A 140 -17.82 9.85 9.18
N GLU A 141 -18.78 10.76 9.37
CA GLU A 141 -18.86 12.01 8.60
C GLU A 141 -17.86 13.08 9.05
N LYS A 142 -17.66 13.24 10.36
CA LYS A 142 -16.82 14.30 10.90
C LYS A 142 -15.37 13.89 11.08
N VAL A 143 -15.11 12.64 11.47
CA VAL A 143 -13.75 12.16 11.74
C VAL A 143 -13.20 11.43 10.53
N VAL A 144 -13.87 10.35 10.10
CA VAL A 144 -13.32 9.44 9.09
C VAL A 144 -13.33 10.07 7.68
N MET A 145 -14.33 10.86 7.31
CA MET A 145 -14.32 11.54 6.01
C MET A 145 -13.38 12.74 5.96
N GLN A 146 -13.16 13.43 7.08
CA GLN A 146 -12.41 14.70 7.07
C GLN A 146 -10.93 14.52 7.36
N SER A 147 -10.54 13.43 8.02
CA SER A 147 -9.15 13.20 8.42
C SER A 147 -8.63 11.87 7.91
N GLN A 148 -7.34 11.81 7.62
CA GLN A 148 -6.64 10.58 7.20
C GLN A 148 -5.85 9.95 8.35
N ASN A 149 -5.99 10.52 9.55
CA ASN A 149 -5.21 10.12 10.71
C ASN A 149 -5.54 8.67 11.10
N VAL A 150 -4.50 7.94 11.50
CA VAL A 150 -4.63 6.59 12.04
C VAL A 150 -4.86 6.60 13.56
N SER A 151 -4.49 7.69 14.24
CA SER A 151 -4.69 7.90 15.68
C SER A 151 -5.37 9.23 15.98
N TYR A 152 -6.12 9.27 17.08
CA TYR A 152 -6.78 10.46 17.59
C TYR A 152 -6.57 10.57 19.09
N SER A 153 -6.31 11.78 19.57
CA SER A 153 -6.31 12.10 20.99
C SER A 153 -7.69 12.49 21.48
N HIS A 154 -7.92 12.41 22.78
CA HIS A 154 -9.18 12.81 23.41
C HIS A 154 -9.50 14.27 23.12
N THR A 155 -8.51 15.15 23.26
CA THR A 155 -8.64 16.58 23.00
C THR A 155 -9.08 16.86 21.56
N CYS A 156 -8.50 16.16 20.58
CA CYS A 156 -8.86 16.26 19.18
C CYS A 156 -10.31 15.76 18.93
N LEU A 157 -10.69 14.59 19.45
CA LEU A 157 -12.06 14.07 19.30
C LEU A 157 -13.11 14.97 19.96
N ALA A 158 -12.83 15.47 21.16
CA ALA A 158 -13.76 16.28 21.93
C ALA A 158 -13.88 17.71 21.40
N THR A 159 -12.75 18.33 21.04
CA THR A 159 -12.71 19.76 20.69
C THR A 159 -12.91 19.99 19.20
N GLU A 160 -12.15 19.29 18.35
CA GLU A 160 -12.16 19.52 16.90
C GLU A 160 -13.37 18.84 16.23
N TYR A 161 -13.68 17.61 16.65
CA TYR A 161 -14.79 16.84 16.07
C TYR A 161 -16.08 16.90 16.88
N SER A 162 -16.05 17.57 18.04
CA SER A 162 -17.19 17.79 18.94
C SER A 162 -17.87 16.49 19.38
N LEU A 163 -17.10 15.42 19.60
CA LEU A 163 -17.61 14.17 20.17
C LEU A 163 -17.67 14.28 21.70
N CYS A 164 -18.78 13.89 22.31
CA CYS A 164 -18.86 13.84 23.78
C CYS A 164 -18.30 12.51 24.32
N ASP A 165 -17.97 12.47 25.61
CA ASP A 165 -17.36 11.28 26.23
C ASP A 165 -18.23 10.02 26.13
N SER A 166 -19.56 10.15 26.12
CA SER A 166 -20.46 9.01 25.90
C SER A 166 -20.39 8.48 24.47
N GLU A 167 -20.28 9.35 23.47
CA GLU A 167 -20.08 8.95 22.07
C GLU A 167 -18.70 8.28 21.90
N ILE A 168 -17.65 8.83 22.51
CA ILE A 168 -16.30 8.24 22.48
C ILE A 168 -16.30 6.85 23.12
N SER A 169 -16.91 6.69 24.30
CA SER A 169 -17.02 5.41 24.99
C SER A 169 -17.81 4.37 24.18
N GLU A 170 -18.85 4.81 23.49
CA GLU A 170 -19.64 3.96 22.60
C GLU A 170 -18.84 3.50 21.37
N LEU A 171 -18.11 4.40 20.73
CA LEU A 171 -17.21 4.08 19.61
C LEU A 171 -16.10 3.11 20.02
N GLU A 172 -15.57 3.25 21.25
CA GLU A 172 -14.63 2.30 21.82
C GLU A 172 -15.27 0.92 22.03
N HIS A 173 -16.47 0.86 22.62
CA HIS A 173 -17.20 -0.39 22.83
C HIS A 173 -17.50 -1.12 21.50
N LEU A 174 -17.81 -0.37 20.44
CA LEU A 174 -18.04 -0.90 19.10
C LEU A 174 -16.74 -1.32 18.37
N GLY A 175 -15.57 -0.99 18.92
CA GLY A 175 -14.27 -1.27 18.33
C GLY A 175 -13.92 -0.38 17.14
N LEU A 176 -14.53 0.81 17.06
CA LEU A 176 -14.20 1.87 16.09
C LEU A 176 -13.05 2.77 16.59
N LEU A 177 -12.88 2.83 17.91
CA LEU A 177 -11.71 3.41 18.57
C LEU A 177 -11.03 2.32 19.41
N VAL A 178 -9.73 2.10 19.19
CA VAL A 178 -8.96 1.08 19.91
C VAL A 178 -7.97 1.78 20.83
N PRO A 179 -8.04 1.59 22.16
CA PRO A 179 -7.14 2.24 23.10
C PRO A 179 -5.66 1.98 22.77
N ARG A 180 -4.87 3.06 22.68
CA ARG A 180 -3.42 3.02 22.44
C ARG A 180 -2.62 3.26 23.72
N GLY A 181 -3.12 4.13 24.60
CA GLY A 181 -2.43 4.56 25.81
C GLY A 181 -2.69 6.03 26.14
N ILE A 182 -1.91 6.57 27.08
CA ILE A 182 -1.98 7.97 27.50
C ILE A 182 -0.75 8.70 26.96
N GLY A 183 -0.98 9.82 26.27
CA GLY A 183 0.03 10.75 25.80
C GLY A 183 0.03 12.06 26.59
N SER A 184 0.79 13.05 26.12
CA SER A 184 0.89 14.38 26.76
C SER A 184 -0.43 15.16 26.78
N ASP A 185 -1.31 14.87 25.83
CA ASP A 185 -2.60 15.51 25.57
C ASP A 185 -3.80 14.61 25.91
N GLY A 186 -3.59 13.60 26.78
CA GLY A 186 -4.64 12.73 27.30
C GLY A 186 -4.64 11.33 26.68
N TYR A 187 -5.81 10.69 26.65
CA TYR A 187 -5.97 9.35 26.07
C TYR A 187 -5.87 9.39 24.55
N HIS A 188 -5.28 8.33 23.98
CA HIS A 188 -5.14 8.14 22.54
C HIS A 188 -5.79 6.84 22.10
N TRP A 189 -6.38 6.89 20.91
CA TRP A 189 -6.96 5.72 20.24
C TRP A 189 -6.41 5.58 18.84
N TRP A 190 -6.26 4.34 18.40
CA TRP A 190 -6.18 4.01 16.98
C TRP A 190 -7.58 3.97 16.37
N LEU A 191 -7.66 4.32 15.09
CA LEU A 191 -8.82 4.01 14.29
C LEU A 191 -8.98 2.48 14.21
N GLY A 192 -10.17 2.00 14.56
CA GLY A 192 -10.51 0.59 14.63
C GLY A 192 -11.40 0.11 13.50
N VAL A 193 -11.31 -1.19 13.22
CA VAL A 193 -12.32 -1.94 12.46
C VAL A 193 -13.06 -2.87 13.43
N PRO A 194 -14.39 -2.75 13.56
CA PRO A 194 -15.16 -3.62 14.44
C PRO A 194 -14.93 -5.10 14.13
N GLY A 195 -14.71 -5.93 15.16
CA GLY A 195 -14.50 -7.37 14.98
C GLY A 195 -13.10 -7.79 14.49
N THR A 196 -12.13 -6.87 14.43
CA THR A 196 -10.75 -7.12 13.97
C THR A 196 -10.08 -8.31 14.62
N ALA A 197 -10.32 -8.55 15.92
CA ALA A 197 -9.68 -9.64 16.65
C ALA A 197 -9.86 -10.99 15.91
N CYS A 198 -11.08 -11.34 15.51
CA CYS A 198 -11.35 -12.60 14.80
C CYS A 198 -10.55 -12.73 13.49
N PHE A 199 -10.37 -11.61 12.78
CA PHE A 199 -9.53 -11.56 11.59
C PHE A 199 -8.06 -11.78 11.94
N LEU A 200 -7.52 -11.06 12.93
CA LEU A 200 -6.11 -11.20 13.36
C LEU A 200 -5.78 -12.62 13.81
N TRP A 201 -6.66 -13.26 14.59
CA TRP A 201 -6.49 -14.67 14.98
C TRP A 201 -6.41 -15.60 13.77
N THR A 202 -7.24 -15.35 12.74
CA THR A 202 -7.21 -16.12 11.49
C THR A 202 -5.91 -15.89 10.72
N LEU A 203 -5.44 -14.63 10.67
CA LEU A 203 -4.22 -14.24 9.98
C LEU A 203 -3.00 -14.91 10.59
N VAL A 204 -2.81 -14.76 11.91
CA VAL A 204 -1.68 -15.32 12.66
C VAL A 204 -1.66 -16.85 12.55
N ARG A 205 -2.80 -17.50 12.73
CA ARG A 205 -2.90 -18.96 12.66
C ARG A 205 -2.59 -19.49 11.25
N GLY A 206 -3.12 -18.86 10.21
CA GLY A 206 -2.86 -19.28 8.84
C GLY A 206 -1.42 -19.03 8.39
N ARG A 207 -0.83 -17.90 8.77
CA ARG A 207 0.59 -17.61 8.57
C ARG A 207 1.48 -18.66 9.25
N ALA A 208 1.20 -18.99 10.51
CA ALA A 208 1.94 -20.03 11.23
C ALA A 208 1.85 -21.40 10.53
N ALA A 209 0.67 -21.79 10.06
CA ALA A 209 0.46 -23.03 9.33
C ALA A 209 1.19 -23.07 7.98
N LEU A 210 1.18 -21.96 7.24
CA LEU A 210 1.93 -21.81 6.00
C LEU A 210 3.42 -22.00 6.24
N LEU A 211 4.00 -21.30 7.22
CA LEU A 211 5.41 -21.40 7.55
C LEU A 211 5.78 -22.80 8.06
N GLN A 212 4.92 -23.44 8.86
CA GLN A 212 5.15 -24.81 9.31
C GLN A 212 5.15 -25.81 8.15
N THR A 213 4.31 -25.59 7.13
CA THR A 213 4.28 -26.41 5.92
C THR A 213 5.59 -26.30 5.15
N LEU A 214 6.13 -25.08 5.00
CA LEU A 214 7.43 -24.84 4.37
C LEU A 214 8.58 -25.43 5.20
N ARG A 215 8.59 -25.26 6.52
CA ARG A 215 9.65 -25.84 7.39
C ARG A 215 9.75 -27.36 7.28
N ARG A 216 8.64 -28.03 6.97
CA ARG A 216 8.58 -29.50 6.81
C ARG A 216 8.89 -29.95 5.39
N SER A 217 8.96 -29.05 4.42
CA SER A 217 9.27 -29.43 3.04
C SER A 217 10.77 -29.67 2.86
N LYS A 218 11.12 -30.40 1.81
CA LYS A 218 12.51 -30.65 1.46
C LYS A 218 13.20 -29.31 1.17
N HIS A 219 14.38 -29.10 1.74
CA HIS A 219 15.14 -27.84 1.63
C HIS A 219 14.38 -26.58 2.08
N GLN A 220 13.30 -26.72 2.86
CA GLN A 220 12.44 -25.62 3.29
C GLN A 220 11.90 -24.76 2.13
N GLU A 221 11.70 -25.38 0.97
CA GLU A 221 11.14 -24.77 -0.22
C GLU A 221 9.97 -25.58 -0.78
N LEU A 222 9.02 -24.90 -1.43
CA LEU A 222 7.85 -25.53 -2.03
C LEU A 222 7.36 -24.72 -3.23
N SER A 223 6.92 -25.40 -4.29
CA SER A 223 6.26 -24.75 -5.41
C SER A 223 4.97 -24.05 -4.95
N ARG A 224 4.70 -22.87 -5.48
CA ARG A 224 3.44 -22.14 -5.22
C ARG A 224 2.22 -22.95 -5.65
N ALA A 225 2.30 -23.63 -6.80
CA ALA A 225 1.20 -24.46 -7.29
C ALA A 225 0.95 -25.67 -6.37
N GLU A 226 2.02 -26.29 -5.87
CA GLU A 226 1.90 -27.36 -4.89
C GLU A 226 1.30 -26.85 -3.58
N LEU A 227 1.75 -25.68 -3.11
CA LEU A 227 1.21 -25.07 -1.91
C LEU A 227 -0.29 -24.76 -2.05
N GLU A 228 -0.70 -24.16 -3.17
CA GLU A 228 -2.09 -23.83 -3.48
C GLU A 228 -3.00 -25.07 -3.62
N SER A 229 -2.42 -26.23 -3.98
CA SER A 229 -3.13 -27.51 -4.04
C SER A 229 -3.39 -28.12 -2.65
N ARG A 230 -2.64 -27.71 -1.63
CA ARG A 230 -2.78 -28.24 -0.26
C ARG A 230 -4.00 -27.63 0.43
N ARG A 231 -4.51 -28.32 1.45
CA ARG A 231 -5.54 -27.78 2.32
C ARG A 231 -4.90 -27.17 3.56
N LEU A 232 -5.19 -25.90 3.83
CA LEU A 232 -4.81 -25.28 5.10
C LEU A 232 -5.57 -25.92 6.28
N PRO A 233 -5.05 -25.80 7.52
CA PRO A 233 -5.71 -26.36 8.70
C PRO A 233 -7.17 -25.89 8.83
N ARG A 234 -8.02 -26.78 9.34
CA ARG A 234 -9.44 -26.47 9.59
C ARG A 234 -9.55 -25.19 10.43
N GLY A 235 -10.33 -24.22 9.95
CA GLY A 235 -10.55 -22.93 10.60
C GLY A 235 -9.82 -21.74 9.96
N THR A 236 -8.91 -21.93 9.01
CA THR A 236 -8.39 -20.81 8.21
C THR A 236 -9.44 -20.35 7.22
N LYS A 237 -10.05 -19.18 7.47
CA LYS A 237 -11.08 -18.61 6.60
C LYS A 237 -10.48 -18.07 5.30
N LEU A 238 -9.29 -17.49 5.38
CA LEU A 238 -8.54 -16.92 4.26
C LEU A 238 -7.96 -18.03 3.35
N GLY A 239 -7.86 -17.75 2.04
CA GLY A 239 -7.25 -18.66 1.06
C GLY A 239 -5.72 -18.66 1.11
N ILE A 240 -5.09 -19.69 0.53
CA ILE A 240 -3.61 -19.84 0.49
C ILE A 240 -2.94 -18.65 -0.18
N GLY A 241 -3.47 -18.19 -1.32
CA GLY A 241 -2.93 -17.03 -2.04
C GLY A 241 -2.82 -15.80 -1.16
N TYR A 242 -3.81 -15.55 -0.29
CA TYR A 242 -3.78 -14.44 0.67
C TYR A 242 -2.57 -14.54 1.61
N PHE A 243 -2.33 -15.72 2.19
CA PHE A 243 -1.18 -15.95 3.08
C PHE A 243 0.16 -15.94 2.35
N VAL A 244 0.20 -16.34 1.08
CA VAL A 244 1.43 -16.29 0.26
C VAL A 244 1.87 -14.84 0.05
N TYR A 245 0.96 -13.95 -0.37
CA TYR A 245 1.27 -12.53 -0.52
C TYR A 245 1.69 -11.90 0.82
N ASP A 246 1.03 -12.28 1.91
CA ASP A 246 1.33 -11.83 3.26
C ASP A 246 2.75 -12.23 3.69
N ALA A 247 3.11 -13.51 3.49
CA ALA A 247 4.41 -14.04 3.89
C ALA A 247 5.57 -13.47 3.05
N ILE A 248 5.38 -13.34 1.73
CA ILE A 248 6.39 -12.71 0.84
C ILE A 248 6.59 -11.26 1.27
N GLY A 249 5.48 -10.53 1.47
CA GLY A 249 5.47 -9.13 1.86
C GLY A 249 6.14 -8.85 3.20
N ALA A 250 5.85 -9.69 4.20
CA ALA A 250 6.46 -9.63 5.53
C ALA A 250 7.92 -10.11 5.54
N ASN A 251 8.53 -10.42 4.38
CA ASN A 251 9.89 -10.96 4.30
C ASN A 251 10.08 -12.29 5.04
N LEU A 252 9.01 -13.07 5.27
CA LEU A 252 9.09 -14.36 5.95
C LEU A 252 9.52 -15.48 4.99
N VAL A 253 9.27 -15.28 3.70
CA VAL A 253 9.64 -16.20 2.62
C VAL A 253 10.20 -15.41 1.44
N THR A 254 11.10 -16.03 0.67
CA THR A 254 11.49 -15.53 -0.65
C THR A 254 10.71 -16.26 -1.74
N CYS A 255 10.37 -15.55 -2.81
CA CYS A 255 9.75 -16.13 -4.00
C CYS A 255 10.76 -16.12 -5.15
N VAL A 256 11.19 -17.30 -5.58
CA VAL A 256 12.13 -17.49 -6.69
C VAL A 256 11.36 -17.90 -7.93
N LYS A 257 11.53 -17.15 -9.02
CA LYS A 257 10.95 -17.47 -10.32
C LYS A 257 11.75 -18.60 -10.98
N THR A 258 11.12 -19.70 -11.33
CA THR A 258 11.74 -20.82 -12.06
C THR A 258 10.99 -21.13 -13.35
N THR A 259 11.59 -21.91 -14.25
CA THR A 259 10.93 -22.35 -15.50
C THR A 259 9.68 -23.20 -15.25
N SER A 260 9.58 -23.85 -14.09
CA SER A 260 8.44 -24.68 -13.68
C SER A 260 7.42 -23.92 -12.81
N GLY A 261 7.60 -22.60 -12.64
CA GLY A 261 6.76 -21.75 -11.82
C GLY A 261 7.47 -21.16 -10.60
N ASP A 262 6.71 -20.51 -9.74
CA ASP A 262 7.22 -19.84 -8.55
C ASP A 262 7.53 -20.85 -7.44
N VAL A 263 8.69 -20.73 -6.81
CA VAL A 263 9.09 -21.51 -5.63
C VAL A 263 9.21 -20.58 -4.43
N LEU A 264 8.55 -20.93 -3.33
CA LEU A 264 8.64 -20.23 -2.05
C LEU A 264 9.68 -20.91 -1.18
N ARG A 265 10.62 -20.16 -0.64
CA ARG A 265 11.65 -20.64 0.29
C ARG A 265 11.57 -19.88 1.61
N LEU A 266 11.70 -20.58 2.73
CA LEU A 266 11.76 -19.94 4.04
C LEU A 266 12.98 -19.00 4.11
N ARG A 267 12.83 -17.81 4.69
CA ARG A 267 14.00 -17.01 5.11
C ARG A 267 14.48 -17.50 6.46
N GLU A 268 15.79 -17.71 6.56
CA GLU A 268 16.49 -17.97 7.83
C GLU A 268 16.42 -16.76 8.76
#